data_AF-A0A968ZDG5-F1
#
_entry.id   AF-A0A968ZDG5-F1
#
_cell.length_a   1.000
_cell.length_b   1.000
_cell.length_c   1.000
_cell.angle_alpha   90.00
_cell.angle_beta   90.00
_cell.angle_gamma   90.00
#
_symmetry.space_group_name_H-M   'P 1'
#
loop_
_entity.id
_entity.type
_entity.pdbx_description
1 polymer ?
#
loop_
_entity_poly.entity_id
_entity_poly.type
_entity_poly.pdbx_seq_one_letter_code
_entity_poly.pdbx_strand_id
1 'polypeptide(L)' 'EICRKCSSLSAAGRLLFAASRQAKSSSNDADRLRKYLARFGLDWARIQDRAAG' A
#
# COMPACT_ATOMS: atom_id res chain seq x y z
N GLU A 1 2.79 9.44 -0.41
CA GLU A 1 1.49 10.16 -0.37
C GLU A 1 0.28 9.22 -0.47
N ILE A 2 0.19 8.35 -1.49
CA ILE A 2 -0.97 7.47 -1.74
C ILE A 2 -1.43 6.65 -0.52
N CYS A 3 -0.49 6.05 0.22
CA CYS A 3 -0.82 5.28 1.43
C CYS A 3 -1.63 6.14 2.43
N ARG A 4 -1.16 7.35 2.77
CA ARG A 4 -1.82 8.28 3.70
C ARG A 4 -3.20 8.77 3.25
N LYS A 5 -3.46 8.78 1.94
CA LYS A 5 -4.75 9.19 1.36
C LYS A 5 -5.77 8.06 1.34
N CYS A 6 -5.34 6.80 1.53
CA CYS A 6 -6.20 5.64 1.43
C CYS A 6 -6.52 5.06 2.82
N SER A 7 -7.77 4.66 3.02
CA SER A 7 -8.23 4.06 4.28
C SER A 7 -7.80 2.60 4.46
N SER A 8 -7.20 1.97 3.44
CA SER A 8 -6.84 0.55 3.48
C SER A 8 -5.70 0.20 2.53
N LEU A 9 -4.93 -0.84 2.90
CA LEU A 9 -3.84 -1.40 2.10
C LEU A 9 -4.28 -1.78 0.69
N SER A 10 -5.44 -2.44 0.54
CA SER A 10 -5.93 -2.83 -0.79
C SER A 10 -6.26 -1.63 -1.68
N ALA A 11 -6.79 -0.53 -1.12
CA ALA A 11 -7.09 0.67 -1.89
C ALA A 11 -5.80 1.36 -2.36
N ALA A 12 -4.83 1.53 -1.45
CA ALA A 12 -3.51 2.07 -1.78
C ALA A 12 -2.77 1.18 -2.79
N GLY A 13 -2.85 -0.14 -2.61
CA GLY A 13 -2.23 -1.13 -3.49
C GLY A 13 -2.80 -1.11 -4.89
N ARG A 14 -4.13 -0.99 -5.05
CA ARG A 14 -4.76 -0.84 -6.38
C ARG A 14 -4.30 0.41 -7.12
N LEU A 15 -4.10 1.53 -6.42
CA LEU A 15 -3.60 2.77 -7.01
C LEU A 15 -2.11 2.67 -7.35
N LEU A 16 -1.28 2.16 -6.43
CA LEU A 16 0.16 2.01 -6.64
C LEU A 16 0.50 0.99 -7.72
N PHE A 17 -0.28 -0.08 -7.85
CA PHE A 17 -0.04 -1.16 -8.80
C PHE A 17 -1.03 -1.15 -9.98
N ALA A 18 -1.71 -0.03 -10.25
CA ALA A 18 -2.75 0.06 -11.29
C ALA A 18 -2.31 -0.47 -12.66
N ALA A 19 -1.06 -0.21 -13.05
CA ALA A 19 -0.48 -0.72 -14.28
C ALA A 19 -0.15 -2.23 -14.23
N SER A 20 0.51 -2.71 -13.17
CA SER A 20 0.97 -4.12 -13.08
C SER A 20 -0.13 -5.10 -12.68
N ARG A 21 -1.17 -4.65 -11.98
CA ARG A 21 -2.25 -5.53 -11.50
C ARG A 21 -3.08 -6.14 -12.64
N GLN A 22 -3.18 -5.45 -13.77
CA GLN A 22 -3.90 -5.94 -14.95
C GLN A 22 -3.23 -7.18 -15.56
N ALA A 23 -1.91 -7.31 -15.39
CA ALA A 23 -1.12 -8.41 -15.91
C ALA A 23 -1.02 -9.62 -14.95
N LYS A 24 -1.67 -9.56 -13.78
CA LYS A 24 -1.48 -10.56 -12.72
C LYS A 24 -2.80 -11.21 -12.33
N SER A 25 -2.81 -12.54 -12.39
CA SER A 25 -3.99 -13.38 -12.12
C SER A 25 -4.49 -13.26 -10.67
N SER A 26 -3.61 -12.95 -9.71
CA SER A 26 -3.99 -12.77 -8.30
C SER A 26 -3.78 -11.32 -7.83
N SER A 27 -4.88 -10.70 -7.41
CA SER A 27 -4.98 -9.30 -6.97
C SER A 27 -4.75 -9.13 -5.45
N ASN A 28 -3.74 -9.79 -4.87
CA ASN A 28 -3.39 -9.58 -3.46
C ASN A 28 -2.49 -8.34 -3.30
N ASP A 29 -3.05 -7.19 -3.65
CA ASP A 29 -2.36 -5.90 -3.68
C ASP A 29 -1.99 -5.42 -2.27
N ALA A 30 -2.73 -5.84 -1.24
CA ALA A 30 -2.45 -5.53 0.15
C ALA A 30 -1.15 -6.18 0.65
N ASP A 31 -0.96 -7.48 0.39
CA ASP A 31 0.29 -8.18 0.75
C ASP A 31 1.49 -7.57 0.04
N ARG A 32 1.36 -7.30 -1.26
CA ARG A 32 2.43 -6.64 -2.03
C ARG A 32 2.78 -5.29 -1.47
N LEU A 33 1.78 -4.48 -1.13
CA LEU A 33 2.05 -3.16 -0.57
C LEU A 33 2.76 -3.29 0.78
N ARG A 34 2.36 -4.22 1.63
CA ARG A 34 3.04 -4.48 2.91
C ARG A 34 4.50 -4.89 2.72
N LYS A 35 4.77 -5.84 1.82
CA LYS A 35 6.14 -6.26 1.47
C LYS A 35 6.94 -5.11 0.86
N TYR A 36 6.33 -4.32 -0.02
CA TYR A 36 6.98 -3.18 -0.64
C TYR A 36 7.40 -2.15 0.41
N LEU A 37 6.52 -1.79 1.34
CA LEU A 37 6.82 -0.85 2.42
C LEU A 37 7.92 -1.37 3.36
N ALA A 38 7.88 -2.66 3.71
CA ALA A 38 8.89 -3.28 4.58
C ALA A 38 10.32 -3.20 4.00
N ARG A 39 10.47 -3.21 2.66
CA ARG A 39 11.79 -3.03 2.01
C ARG A 39 12.42 -1.67 2.29
N PHE A 40 11.61 -0.69 2.65
CA PHE A 40 12.05 0.66 3.02
C PHE A 40 11.99 0.89 4.54
N GLY A 41 11.78 -0.17 5.34
CA GLY A 41 11.62 -0.05 6.78
C GLY A 41 10.33 0.68 7.20
N LEU A 42 9.34 0.76 6.29
CA LEU A 42 8.08 1.44 6.55
C LEU A 42 6.99 0.43 6.91
N ASP A 43 6.12 0.83 7.84
CA ASP A 43 4.93 0.07 8.23
C ASP A 43 3.66 0.84 7.89
N TRP A 44 2.61 0.13 7.47
CA TRP A 44 1.34 0.72 7.10
C TRP A 44 0.67 1.46 8.26
N ALA A 45 0.66 0.88 9.46
CA ALA A 45 0.08 1.52 10.62
C ALA A 45 0.83 2.81 10.94
N ARG A 46 2.17 2.80 10.86
CA ARG A 46 3.00 4.01 11.03
C ARG A 46 2.76 5.10 9.98
N ILE A 47 2.38 4.72 8.76
CA ILE A 47 2.04 5.69 7.71
C ILE A 47 0.65 6.28 7.93
N GLN A 48 -0.30 5.47 8.41
CA GLN A 48 -1.69 5.87 8.69
C GLN A 48 -1.86 6.62 9.99
N ASP A 49 -0.96 6.39 10.94
CA ASP A 49 -0.91 7.13 12.18
C ASP A 49 -0.65 8.61 11.86
N ARG A 50 -1.73 9.40 11.93
CA ARG A 50 -1.68 10.86 11.80
C ARG A 50 -1.16 11.53 13.08
N ALA A 51 -0.76 10.77 14.11
CA ALA A 51 -0.31 11.32 15.39
C ALA A 51 1.18 11.66 15.37
N ALA A 52 1.53 12.68 14.58
CA ALA A 52 2.68 13.54 14.85
C ALA A 52 2.46 14.87 14.12
N GLY A 53 1.82 15.81 14.81
CA GLY A 53 1.50 17.17 14.35
C GLY A 53 0.17 17.63 14.91
#